data_AF-A0A9W9JY37-F1
#
_entry.id   AF-A0A9W9JY37-F1
#
_cell.length_a   1.000
_cell.length_b   1.000
_cell.length_c   1.000
_cell.angle_alpha   90.00
_cell.angle_beta   90.00
_cell.angle_gamma   90.00
#
_symmetry.space_group_name_H-M   'P 1'
#
loop_
_entity.id
_entity.type
_entity.pdbx_description
1 polymer ?
#
loop_
_entity_poly.entity_id
_entity_poly.type
_entity_poly.pdbx_seq_one_letter_code
_entity_poly.pdbx_strand_id
1 'polypeptide(L)'
;MTAFIGRNATDTIGFIHTESEEELTKWAVSLSKKYISIPTKAYDMSCGIGSSYTRLNYPATLASEGNPLADGGLPGELDPYVHGVNDTMWVDDKTRYSSTDHMARFSELAIAYTVEQAGWDNKWN
;
A
#
# COMPACT_ATOMS: atom_id res chain seq x y z
N MET A 1 -4.50 -1.83 6.13
CA MET A 1 -5.63 -2.24 5.28
C MET A 1 -5.42 -1.63 3.90
N THR A 2 -6.26 -1.97 2.91
CA THR A 2 -6.08 -1.57 1.49
C THR A 2 -7.36 -1.02 0.87
N ALA A 3 -8.38 -0.75 1.69
CA ALA A 3 -9.74 -0.47 1.22
C ALA A 3 -10.20 0.93 1.56
N PHE A 4 -9.46 1.63 2.43
CA PHE A 4 -9.94 2.85 3.02
C PHE A 4 -9.58 4.08 2.21
N ILE A 5 -10.57 4.95 1.97
CA ILE A 5 -10.36 6.22 1.28
C ILE A 5 -11.03 7.35 2.07
N GLY A 6 -10.27 8.41 2.36
CA GLY A 6 -10.83 9.69 2.81
C GLY A 6 -11.58 10.38 1.68
N ARG A 7 -12.79 10.90 1.91
CA ARG A 7 -13.63 11.49 0.85
C ARG A 7 -12.99 12.66 0.09
N ASN A 8 -12.06 13.36 0.72
CA ASN A 8 -11.34 14.48 0.13
C ASN A 8 -9.87 14.13 -0.16
N ALA A 9 -9.48 12.88 0.02
CA ALA A 9 -8.15 12.39 -0.28
C ALA A 9 -8.07 11.99 -1.77
N THR A 10 -6.86 12.03 -2.31
CA THR A 10 -6.59 11.39 -3.60
C THR A 10 -6.29 9.91 -3.34
N ASP A 11 -6.96 9.01 -4.04
CA ASP A 11 -6.63 7.58 -3.98
C ASP A 11 -5.17 7.38 -4.39
N THR A 12 -4.37 6.78 -3.50
CA THR A 12 -2.96 6.49 -3.80
C THR A 12 -2.53 5.13 -3.28
N ILE A 13 -1.47 4.56 -3.88
CA ILE A 13 -0.68 3.52 -3.24
C ILE A 13 0.49 4.19 -2.52
N GLY A 14 0.52 4.07 -1.20
CA GLY A 14 1.62 4.54 -0.36
C GLY A 14 2.63 3.43 -0.09
N PHE A 15 3.94 3.66 -0.31
CA PHE A 15 5.00 2.75 0.10
C PHE A 15 5.69 3.25 1.36
N ILE A 16 5.94 2.36 2.32
CA ILE A 16 6.69 2.70 3.54
C ILE A 16 8.17 2.43 3.31
N HIS A 17 8.99 3.48 3.35
CA HIS A 17 10.44 3.38 3.17
C HIS A 17 11.14 2.87 4.43
N THR A 18 10.72 3.34 5.60
CA THR A 18 11.36 2.97 6.86
C THR A 18 11.03 1.51 7.17
N GLU A 19 12.03 0.72 7.56
CA GLU A 19 11.89 -0.72 7.86
C GLU A 19 11.58 -1.65 6.66
N SER A 20 11.65 -1.12 5.43
CA SER A 20 11.65 -1.85 4.17
C SER A 20 13.06 -1.89 3.56
N GLU A 21 13.30 -2.82 2.64
CA GLU A 21 14.53 -2.83 1.84
C GLU A 21 14.43 -1.79 0.72
N GLU A 22 15.47 -0.98 0.55
CA GLU A 22 15.45 0.22 -0.28
C GLU A 22 15.32 -0.11 -1.77
N GLU A 23 16.11 -1.03 -2.28
CA GLU A 23 16.13 -1.34 -3.72
C GLU A 23 14.86 -2.06 -4.16
N LEU A 24 14.37 -3.00 -3.34
CA LEU A 24 13.09 -3.68 -3.55
C LEU A 24 11.93 -2.69 -3.51
N THR A 25 11.97 -1.71 -2.60
CA THR A 25 10.91 -0.69 -2.51
C THR A 25 10.92 0.23 -3.72
N LYS A 26 12.10 0.68 -4.18
CA LYS A 26 12.23 1.45 -5.43
C LYS A 26 11.68 0.67 -6.63
N TRP A 27 12.01 -0.61 -6.71
CA TRP A 27 11.51 -1.50 -7.77
C TRP A 27 9.99 -1.66 -7.69
N ALA A 28 9.42 -1.94 -6.53
CA ALA A 28 7.97 -2.08 -6.36
C ALA A 28 7.21 -0.76 -6.65
N VAL A 29 7.77 0.39 -6.27
CA VAL A 29 7.25 1.71 -6.67
C VAL A 29 7.23 1.86 -8.20
N SER A 30 8.28 1.39 -8.89
CA SER A 30 8.33 1.44 -10.35
C SER A 30 7.27 0.56 -11.01
N LEU A 31 6.99 -0.62 -10.45
CA LEU A 31 5.90 -1.49 -10.90
C LEU A 31 4.54 -0.84 -10.71
N SER A 32 4.31 -0.25 -9.53
CA SER A 32 3.07 0.46 -9.22
C SER A 32 2.81 1.58 -10.22
N LYS A 33 3.83 2.41 -10.50
CA LYS A 33 3.75 3.48 -11.51
C LYS A 33 3.52 2.97 -12.94
N LYS A 34 3.95 1.75 -13.26
CA LYS A 34 3.84 1.16 -14.59
C LYS A 34 2.47 0.52 -14.83
N TYR A 35 1.94 -0.19 -13.83
CA TYR A 35 0.79 -1.08 -14.01
C TYR A 35 -0.49 -0.60 -13.35
N ILE A 36 -0.41 0.33 -12.40
CA ILE A 36 -1.56 0.74 -11.59
C ILE A 36 -2.02 2.13 -12.01
N SER A 37 -3.34 2.30 -12.09
CA SER A 37 -3.99 3.52 -12.59
C SER A 37 -4.02 4.68 -11.60
N ILE A 38 -3.71 4.45 -10.31
CA ILE A 38 -3.72 5.49 -9.27
C ILE A 38 -2.30 5.95 -8.90
N PRO A 39 -2.12 7.21 -8.45
CA PRO A 39 -0.81 7.72 -8.07
C PRO A 39 -0.12 6.86 -7.01
N THR A 40 1.21 6.79 -7.10
CA THR A 40 2.05 6.10 -6.11
C THR A 40 2.96 7.10 -5.42
N LYS A 41 3.06 7.01 -4.09
CA LYS A 41 3.94 7.84 -3.26
C LYS A 41 4.71 6.96 -2.28
N ALA A 42 5.83 7.47 -1.79
CA ALA A 42 6.63 6.84 -0.77
C ALA A 42 6.71 7.75 0.45
N TYR A 43 6.66 7.15 1.63
CA TYR A 43 6.60 7.85 2.91
C TYR A 43 7.62 7.29 3.89
N ASP A 44 8.33 8.20 4.56
CA ASP A 44 9.16 7.84 5.69
C ASP A 44 8.28 7.75 6.93
N MET A 45 8.15 6.55 7.47
CA MET A 45 7.43 6.31 8.71
C MET A 45 8.01 5.10 9.42
N SER A 46 8.63 5.32 10.58
CA SER A 46 8.92 4.23 11.51
C SER A 46 7.62 3.81 12.17
N CYS A 47 7.01 2.77 11.63
CA CYS A 47 5.73 2.29 12.13
C CYS A 47 5.90 1.27 13.26
N GLY A 48 7.13 0.87 13.60
CA GLY A 48 7.42 -0.22 14.55
C GLY A 48 6.87 -1.58 14.08
N ILE A 49 6.45 -1.65 12.81
CA ILE A 49 5.95 -2.84 12.11
C ILE A 49 7.01 -3.35 11.14
N GLY A 50 8.27 -2.98 11.33
CA GLY A 50 9.40 -3.54 10.63
C GLY A 50 9.22 -5.03 10.55
N SER A 51 8.95 -5.47 9.32
CA SER A 51 8.41 -6.81 9.11
C SER A 51 9.41 -7.80 9.69
N SER A 52 8.93 -8.90 10.26
CA SER A 52 9.80 -9.97 10.73
C SER A 52 10.81 -10.40 9.65
N TYR A 53 10.47 -10.24 8.38
CA TYR A 53 11.35 -10.44 7.23
C TYR A 53 12.58 -9.54 7.22
N THR A 54 12.44 -8.22 7.32
CA THR A 54 13.61 -7.32 7.31
C THR A 54 14.49 -7.51 8.53
N ARG A 55 13.90 -7.81 9.70
CA ARG A 55 14.63 -8.19 10.92
C ARG A 55 15.41 -9.51 10.80
N LEU A 56 15.02 -10.37 9.87
CA LEU A 56 15.67 -11.64 9.55
C LEU A 56 16.54 -11.55 8.28
N ASN A 57 16.82 -10.34 7.79
CA ASN A 57 17.58 -10.06 6.56
C ASN A 57 16.95 -10.61 5.27
N TYR A 58 15.64 -10.83 5.25
CA TYR A 58 14.91 -11.04 4.01
C TYR A 58 14.45 -9.69 3.44
N PRO A 59 14.72 -9.39 2.15
CA PRO A 59 14.19 -8.20 1.50
C PRO A 59 12.67 -8.17 1.58
N ALA A 60 12.11 -7.05 2.04
CA ALA A 60 10.67 -6.85 2.07
C ALA A 60 10.32 -5.39 1.77
N THR A 61 9.14 -5.17 1.20
CA THR A 61 8.58 -3.85 0.95
C THR A 61 7.12 -3.84 1.41
N LEU A 62 6.59 -2.66 1.74
CA LEU A 62 5.25 -2.50 2.29
C LEU A 62 4.49 -1.41 1.54
N ALA A 63 3.38 -1.81 0.92
CA ALA A 63 2.38 -0.90 0.37
C ALA A 63 1.22 -0.70 1.37
N SER A 64 0.62 0.49 1.34
CA SER A 64 -0.39 0.99 2.27
C SER A 64 -1.42 1.83 1.53
N GLU A 65 -2.63 1.93 2.08
CA GLU A 65 -3.79 2.58 1.45
C GLU A 65 -3.69 4.09 1.25
N GLY A 66 -2.66 4.74 1.82
CA GLY A 66 -2.43 6.18 1.69
C GLY A 66 -1.21 6.65 2.50
N ASN A 67 -1.14 7.96 2.77
CA ASN A 67 -0.15 8.57 3.65
C ASN A 67 -0.55 8.40 5.12
N PRO A 68 0.15 7.56 5.91
CA PRO A 68 -0.17 7.35 7.31
C PRO A 68 0.14 8.54 8.23
N LEU A 69 0.87 9.54 7.71
CA LEU A 69 1.21 10.77 8.42
C LEU A 69 0.50 11.99 7.83
N ALA A 70 -0.52 11.79 7.00
CA ALA A 70 -1.40 12.89 6.61
C ALA A 70 -1.95 13.58 7.88
N ASP A 71 -2.13 14.90 7.81
CA ASP A 71 -2.62 15.72 8.93
C ASP A 71 -1.71 15.75 10.18
N GLY A 72 -0.43 15.36 10.05
CA GLY A 72 0.60 15.56 11.07
C GLY A 72 0.76 14.42 12.07
N GLY A 73 0.11 13.27 11.86
CA GLY A 73 0.27 12.09 12.69
C GLY A 73 -0.67 10.94 12.33
N LEU A 74 -0.54 9.81 13.02
CA LEU A 74 -1.41 8.66 12.83
C LEU A 74 -2.88 8.96 13.22
N PRO A 75 -3.87 8.40 12.50
CA PRO A 75 -3.71 7.42 11.42
C PRO A 75 -3.48 8.03 10.03
N GLY A 76 -3.47 9.36 9.89
CA GLY A 76 -3.44 10.03 8.59
C GLY A 76 -4.56 9.57 7.67
N GLU A 77 -4.19 9.14 6.46
CA GLU A 77 -5.12 8.57 5.46
C GLU A 77 -5.46 7.09 5.70
N LEU A 78 -4.86 6.42 6.70
CA LEU A 78 -5.23 5.05 7.05
C LEU A 78 -6.60 4.98 7.72
N ASP A 79 -7.18 3.78 7.75
CA ASP A 79 -8.41 3.54 8.48
C ASP A 79 -8.24 3.80 10.00
N PRO A 80 -8.98 4.77 10.60
CA PRO A 80 -8.98 5.03 12.04
C PRO A 80 -9.72 3.97 12.87
N TYR A 81 -10.51 3.11 12.24
CA TYR A 81 -11.33 2.10 12.89
C TYR A 81 -10.60 0.79 13.12
N VAL A 82 -9.37 0.64 12.61
CA VAL A 82 -8.53 -0.54 12.85
C VAL A 82 -8.57 -0.98 14.31
N HIS A 83 -8.73 -2.29 14.52
CA HIS A 83 -8.86 -2.91 15.85
C HIS A 83 -10.15 -2.54 16.63
N GLY A 84 -11.13 -1.94 15.96
CA GLY A 84 -12.45 -1.61 16.52
C GLY A 84 -13.58 -2.36 15.83
N VAL A 85 -14.79 -2.27 16.40
CA VAL A 85 -16.01 -2.89 15.83
C VAL A 85 -16.51 -2.22 14.55
N ASN A 86 -16.00 -1.03 14.24
CA ASN A 86 -16.35 -0.26 13.05
C ASN A 86 -15.42 -0.53 11.86
N ASP A 87 -14.38 -1.35 12.04
CA ASP A 87 -13.54 -1.88 10.96
C ASP A 87 -14.36 -2.88 10.14
N THR A 88 -15.15 -2.35 9.20
CA THR A 88 -16.09 -3.12 8.40
C THR A 88 -16.09 -2.62 6.96
N MET A 89 -16.47 -3.47 6.01
CA MET A 89 -16.62 -3.07 4.61
C MET A 89 -17.78 -2.10 4.34
N TRP A 90 -18.53 -1.73 5.38
CA TRP A 90 -19.72 -0.88 5.30
C TRP A 90 -19.44 0.55 5.77
N VAL A 91 -18.18 0.92 6.02
CA VAL A 91 -17.83 2.30 6.33
C VAL A 91 -18.19 3.16 5.11
N ASP A 92 -19.12 4.08 5.33
CA ASP A 92 -19.53 5.10 4.37
C ASP A 92 -20.11 6.30 5.15
N ASP A 93 -19.23 7.18 5.63
CA ASP A 93 -19.60 8.33 6.45
C ASP A 93 -19.21 9.65 5.78
N LYS A 94 -19.42 10.80 6.43
CA LYS A 94 -19.15 12.13 5.84
C LYS A 94 -17.69 12.39 5.47
N THR A 95 -16.78 11.61 6.00
CA THR A 95 -15.34 11.84 5.93
C THR A 95 -14.60 10.77 5.15
N ARG A 96 -15.19 9.58 4.97
CA ARG A 96 -14.49 8.41 4.42
C ARG A 96 -15.44 7.29 3.97
N TYR A 97 -14.91 6.33 3.22
CA TYR A 97 -15.62 5.14 2.77
C TYR A 97 -14.68 3.96 2.49
N SER A 98 -15.21 2.73 2.56
CA SER A 98 -14.55 1.52 2.07
C SER A 98 -14.76 1.35 0.56
N SER A 99 -13.69 1.03 -0.18
CA SER A 99 -13.69 0.95 -1.63
C SER A 99 -13.08 -0.35 -2.14
N THR A 100 -13.91 -1.14 -2.83
CA THR A 100 -13.44 -2.34 -3.55
C THR A 100 -12.55 -2.00 -4.73
N ASP A 101 -12.73 -0.82 -5.34
CA ASP A 101 -11.89 -0.37 -6.46
C ASP A 101 -10.46 -0.09 -6.01
N HIS A 102 -10.30 0.49 -4.81
CA HIS A 102 -8.99 0.69 -4.19
C HIS A 102 -8.31 -0.64 -3.91
N MET A 103 -9.03 -1.58 -3.30
CA MET A 103 -8.52 -2.94 -3.05
C MET A 103 -8.08 -3.65 -4.34
N ALA A 104 -8.80 -3.43 -5.44
CA ALA A 104 -8.44 -3.98 -6.74
C ALA A 104 -7.09 -3.47 -7.22
N ARG A 105 -6.72 -2.20 -6.95
CA ARG A 105 -5.40 -1.65 -7.29
C ARG A 105 -4.27 -2.37 -6.54
N PHE A 106 -4.48 -2.74 -5.27
CA PHE A 106 -3.50 -3.55 -4.53
C PHE A 106 -3.39 -4.98 -5.07
N SER A 107 -4.50 -5.55 -5.51
CA SER A 107 -4.52 -6.87 -6.14
C SER A 107 -3.75 -6.86 -7.47
N GLU A 108 -3.96 -5.84 -8.30
CA GLU A 108 -3.18 -5.62 -9.53
C GLU A 108 -1.68 -5.45 -9.23
N LEU A 109 -1.32 -4.69 -8.19
CA LEU A 109 0.07 -4.52 -7.78
C LEU A 109 0.69 -5.86 -7.34
N ALA A 110 -0.02 -6.67 -6.56
CA ALA A 110 0.45 -7.98 -6.12
C ALA A 110 0.66 -8.94 -7.32
N ILE A 111 -0.24 -8.91 -8.31
CA ILE A 111 -0.10 -9.67 -9.54
C ILE A 111 1.13 -9.19 -10.33
N ALA A 112 1.27 -7.88 -10.55
CA ALA A 112 2.41 -7.30 -11.26
C ALA A 112 3.75 -7.66 -10.58
N TYR A 113 3.82 -7.51 -9.25
CA TYR A 113 4.98 -7.91 -8.45
C TYR A 113 5.31 -9.38 -8.66
N THR A 114 4.32 -10.28 -8.57
CA THR A 114 4.54 -11.72 -8.69
C THR A 114 5.01 -12.12 -10.08
N VAL A 115 4.38 -11.59 -11.13
CA VAL A 115 4.70 -11.91 -12.54
C VAL A 115 6.11 -11.42 -12.90
N GLU A 116 6.44 -10.18 -12.55
CA GLU A 116 7.75 -9.59 -12.86
C GLU A 116 8.85 -10.24 -12.02
N GLN A 117 8.59 -10.54 -10.75
CA GLN A 117 9.54 -11.26 -9.89
C GLN A 117 9.82 -12.69 -10.38
N ALA A 118 8.81 -13.37 -10.92
CA ALA A 118 8.96 -14.71 -11.49
C ALA A 118 9.75 -14.71 -12.81
N GLY A 119 10.09 -13.54 -13.36
CA GLY A 119 10.85 -13.42 -14.61
C GLY A 119 10.05 -13.86 -15.84
N TRP A 120 8.73 -13.72 -15.80
CA TRP A 120 7.87 -14.11 -16.91
C TRP A 120 8.14 -13.27 -18.16
N ASP A 121 8.48 -13.91 -19.29
CA ASP A 121 8.92 -13.18 -20.48
C ASP A 121 8.12 -13.47 -21.77
N ASN A 122 6.95 -14.10 -21.69
CA ASN A 122 6.08 -14.42 -22.85
C ASN A 122 6.79 -15.06 -24.07
N LYS A 123 8.03 -15.54 -23.93
CA LYS A 123 8.76 -16.27 -24.97
C LYS A 123 8.35 -17.73 -24.87
N TRP A 124 7.12 -17.97 -25.31
CA TRP A 124 6.60 -19.31 -25.52
C TRP A 124 7.11 -19.78 -26.88
N ASN A 125 8.31 -20.36 -26.86
CA ASN A 125 8.93 -20.95 -28.04
C ASN A 125 8.13 -22.17 -28.50
#